data_AF-A0A437M1E2-F1
#
_entry.id   AF-A0A437M1E2-F1
#
_cell.length_a   1.000
_cell.length_b   1.000
_cell.length_c   1.000
_cell.angle_alpha   90.00
_cell.angle_beta   90.00
_cell.angle_gamma   90.00
#
_symmetry.space_group_name_H-M   'P 1'
#
loop_
_entity.id
_entity.type
_entity.pdbx_description
1 polymer ?
#
loop_
_entity_poly.entity_id
_entity_poly.type
_entity_poly.pdbx_seq_one_letter_code
_entity_poly.pdbx_strand_id
1 'polypeptide(L)'
;MGTIRETAGGAWAEQLPGETARYAFSWDSVPSTSIWTCKPEGLAIVAERSGNETEALISGGEAGRWYGVTNTVELPGGQVRCRTFMLLFTAGLPTTGSALFPFPPDAVAGIRRDRLVKLAKSHLGGDELTDDVIWGKILAAEAEAERHLRVWLAPREVLPADPVYDADAAALAAAGERVEREPGYDYDPALFDGSRWGLLELRQRPISVVRWVRFAYPNPGSNLSEIPANWLRPEGTTNKVNIVPSTGTVSLPLNTFIMSILGGGNRVPFMLAVAYRAGIEDVNRRYPDLAQIVKRMALLSIVDDMLMPQSGSVSADGLSQSISFEADKHRDTIETKLDKLRDAIQGPRLVFV
;
A
#
# COMPACT_ATOMS: atom_id res chain seq x y z
N MET A 1 -19.93 7.77 -5.74
CA MET A 1 -21.33 7.94 -5.30
C MET A 1 -21.37 7.56 -3.83
N GLY A 2 -21.83 8.46 -2.95
CA GLY A 2 -21.92 8.18 -1.52
C GLY A 2 -23.04 7.18 -1.25
N THR A 3 -22.84 6.27 -0.29
CA THR A 3 -23.86 5.26 0.06
C THR A 3 -24.54 5.65 1.36
N ILE A 4 -25.83 5.91 1.32
CA ILE A 4 -26.65 6.12 2.52
C ILE A 4 -27.02 4.74 3.08
N ARG A 5 -26.71 4.51 4.35
CA ARG A 5 -27.04 3.29 5.10
C ARG A 5 -28.25 3.57 5.97
N GLU A 6 -29.33 2.82 5.77
CA GLU A 6 -30.55 2.93 6.58
C GLU A 6 -30.59 1.86 7.67
N THR A 7 -30.94 2.26 8.89
CA THR A 7 -31.12 1.37 10.04
C THR A 7 -32.39 1.75 10.81
N ALA A 8 -32.83 0.91 11.75
CA ALA A 8 -33.94 1.24 12.64
C ALA A 8 -33.70 2.51 13.48
N GLY A 9 -32.44 2.92 13.67
CA GLY A 9 -32.05 4.15 14.38
C GLY A 9 -31.91 5.39 13.48
N GLY A 10 -32.20 5.27 12.18
CA GLY A 10 -32.08 6.36 11.21
C GLY A 10 -31.12 6.04 10.05
N ALA A 11 -30.96 7.02 9.15
CA ALA A 11 -30.08 6.95 8.00
C ALA A 11 -28.74 7.66 8.27
N TRP A 12 -27.64 7.10 7.80
CA TRP A 12 -26.32 7.70 7.94
C TRP A 12 -25.39 7.39 6.75
N ALA A 13 -24.33 8.18 6.59
CA ALA A 13 -23.27 7.97 5.61
C ALA A 13 -21.93 8.45 6.16
N GLU A 14 -20.85 7.99 5.54
CA GLU A 14 -19.47 8.38 5.84
C GLU A 14 -18.82 8.95 4.58
N GLN A 15 -17.97 9.96 4.77
CA GLN A 15 -17.22 10.61 3.70
C GLN A 15 -15.84 11.05 4.20
N LEU A 16 -14.84 11.04 3.31
CA LEU A 16 -13.51 11.53 3.65
C LEU A 16 -13.46 13.07 3.53
N PRO A 17 -12.70 13.77 4.40
CA PRO A 17 -12.49 15.21 4.31
C PRO A 17 -11.93 15.61 2.95
N GLY A 18 -12.54 16.60 2.31
CA GLY A 18 -12.14 17.09 0.98
C GLY A 18 -12.67 16.26 -0.20
N GLU A 19 -13.27 15.09 0.03
CA GLU A 19 -13.97 14.36 -1.02
C GLU A 19 -15.28 15.08 -1.39
N THR A 20 -15.72 14.96 -2.64
CA THR A 20 -17.06 15.36 -3.07
C THR A 20 -17.84 14.10 -3.43
N ALA A 21 -18.91 13.82 -2.68
CA ALA A 21 -19.75 12.65 -2.92
C ALA A 21 -21.17 13.06 -3.30
N ARG A 22 -21.76 12.29 -4.22
CA ARG A 22 -23.16 12.42 -4.62
C ARG A 22 -24.05 11.55 -3.74
N TYR A 23 -25.10 12.14 -3.17
CA TYR A 23 -26.15 11.48 -2.41
C TYR A 23 -27.50 11.69 -3.08
N ALA A 24 -28.38 10.70 -2.98
CA ALA A 24 -29.69 10.73 -3.63
C ALA A 24 -30.80 10.23 -2.69
N PHE A 25 -31.97 10.83 -2.78
CA PHE A 25 -33.21 10.31 -2.21
C PHE A 25 -34.23 10.08 -3.32
N SER A 26 -34.87 8.91 -3.27
CA SER A 26 -36.00 8.57 -4.15
C SER A 26 -37.33 8.87 -3.46
N TRP A 27 -38.25 9.48 -4.19
CA TRP A 27 -39.58 9.87 -3.71
C TRP A 27 -40.70 9.18 -4.50
N ASP A 28 -41.85 9.01 -3.84
CA ASP A 28 -43.02 8.33 -4.42
C ASP A 28 -43.63 9.09 -5.61
N SER A 29 -43.39 10.40 -5.71
CA SER A 29 -43.83 11.27 -6.80
C SER A 29 -42.79 12.36 -7.07
N VAL A 30 -42.84 12.96 -8.26
CA VAL A 30 -41.90 13.99 -8.69
C VAL A 30 -42.10 15.25 -7.83
N PRO A 31 -41.12 15.66 -7.01
CA PRO A 31 -41.26 16.82 -6.15
C PRO A 31 -41.22 18.13 -6.95
N SER A 32 -42.08 19.09 -6.62
CA SER A 32 -42.11 20.43 -7.22
C SER A 32 -40.89 21.23 -6.80
N THR A 33 -40.44 21.09 -5.55
CA THR A 33 -39.24 21.74 -4.98
C THR A 33 -38.35 20.74 -4.25
N SER A 34 -37.05 21.04 -4.16
CA SER A 34 -36.09 20.25 -3.39
C SER A 34 -35.05 21.19 -2.81
N ILE A 35 -35.01 21.28 -1.49
CA ILE A 35 -34.09 22.13 -0.75
C ILE A 35 -33.25 21.24 0.16
N TRP A 36 -31.94 21.28 -0.02
CA TRP A 36 -30.99 20.58 0.84
C TRP A 36 -30.38 21.55 1.84
N THR A 37 -30.33 21.14 3.10
CA THR A 37 -29.76 21.92 4.20
C THR A 37 -28.90 21.02 5.08
N CYS A 38 -27.94 21.60 5.79
CA CYS A 38 -27.14 20.88 6.78
C CYS A 38 -27.14 21.60 8.12
N LYS A 39 -26.98 20.83 9.19
CA LYS A 39 -26.63 21.31 10.52
C LYS A 39 -25.58 20.41 11.17
N PRO A 40 -24.54 20.95 11.82
CA PRO A 40 -24.16 22.37 11.84
C PRO A 40 -23.79 22.89 10.44
N GLU A 41 -23.75 24.21 10.27
CA GLU A 41 -23.29 24.82 9.01
C GLU A 41 -21.82 24.44 8.74
N GLY A 42 -21.42 24.37 7.47
CA GLY A 42 -20.04 24.04 7.08
C GLY A 42 -19.91 23.04 5.92
N LEU A 43 -21.01 22.54 5.36
CA LEU A 43 -20.99 21.74 4.14
C LEU A 43 -21.34 22.61 2.93
N ALA A 44 -20.61 22.40 1.83
CA ALA A 44 -21.01 22.89 0.52
C ALA A 44 -21.96 21.87 -0.11
N ILE A 45 -23.18 22.31 -0.43
CA ILE A 45 -24.22 21.45 -1.01
C ILE A 45 -24.65 22.04 -2.35
N VAL A 46 -24.46 21.29 -3.42
CA VAL A 46 -24.97 21.62 -4.75
C VAL A 46 -26.10 20.65 -5.08
N ALA A 47 -27.33 21.15 -5.08
CA ALA A 47 -28.52 20.35 -5.35
C ALA A 47 -28.69 20.12 -6.86
N GLU A 48 -28.92 18.87 -7.25
CA GLU A 48 -29.29 18.46 -8.60
C GLU A 48 -30.65 17.74 -8.53
N ARG A 49 -31.47 17.86 -9.58
CA ARG A 49 -32.78 17.16 -9.64
C ARG A 49 -32.89 16.38 -10.93
N SER A 50 -33.27 15.11 -10.81
CA SER A 50 -33.52 14.24 -11.95
C SER A 50 -34.78 13.40 -11.72
N GLY A 51 -35.89 13.80 -12.34
CA GLY A 51 -37.16 13.07 -12.22
C GLY A 51 -37.69 12.98 -10.79
N ASN A 52 -37.93 11.75 -10.31
CA ASN A 52 -38.39 11.46 -8.94
C ASN A 52 -37.24 11.33 -7.92
N GLU A 53 -35.99 11.50 -8.35
CA GLU A 53 -34.82 11.50 -7.49
C GLU A 53 -34.32 12.92 -7.26
N THR A 54 -34.07 13.25 -5.99
CA THR A 54 -33.38 14.46 -5.61
C THR A 54 -31.95 14.09 -5.26
N GLU A 55 -30.99 14.75 -5.91
CA GLU A 55 -29.57 14.51 -5.72
C GLU A 55 -28.91 15.73 -5.09
N ALA A 56 -27.82 15.50 -4.37
CA ALA A 56 -26.93 16.55 -3.90
C ALA A 56 -25.48 16.10 -3.97
N LEU A 57 -24.63 16.96 -4.53
CA LEU A 57 -23.19 16.88 -4.38
C LEU A 57 -22.82 17.59 -3.08
N ILE A 58 -22.23 16.84 -2.15
CA ILE A 58 -21.85 17.34 -0.83
C ILE A 58 -20.33 17.26 -0.70
N SER A 59 -19.73 18.37 -0.30
CA SER A 59 -18.28 18.49 -0.07
C SER A 59 -17.98 19.43 1.10
N GLY A 60 -16.71 19.48 1.51
CA GLY A 60 -16.26 20.26 2.67
C GLY A 60 -16.24 19.41 3.94
N GLY A 61 -16.76 19.97 5.04
CA GLY A 61 -16.87 19.28 6.32
C GLY A 61 -15.58 19.22 7.13
N GLU A 62 -15.72 19.21 8.45
CA GLU A 62 -14.62 19.02 9.40
C GLU A 62 -14.49 17.53 9.77
N ALA A 63 -13.26 17.05 9.75
CA ALA A 63 -12.89 15.72 10.23
C ALA A 63 -13.39 15.46 11.66
N GLY A 64 -13.96 14.27 11.89
CA GLY A 64 -14.54 13.82 13.16
C GLY A 64 -15.93 14.41 13.47
N ARG A 65 -16.49 15.26 12.60
CA ARG A 65 -17.75 15.96 12.88
C ARG A 65 -18.93 15.33 12.16
N TRP A 66 -20.03 15.19 12.90
CA TRP A 66 -21.32 14.76 12.37
C TRP A 66 -22.13 15.95 11.85
N TYR A 67 -22.73 15.77 10.68
CA TYR A 67 -23.63 16.72 10.02
C TYR A 67 -24.97 16.06 9.75
N GLY A 68 -26.06 16.63 10.26
CA GLY A 68 -27.42 16.27 9.85
C GLY A 68 -27.75 16.94 8.52
N VAL A 69 -27.79 16.15 7.45
CA VAL A 69 -28.16 16.60 6.11
C VAL A 69 -29.63 16.30 5.89
N THR A 70 -30.41 17.35 5.61
CA THR A 70 -31.87 17.25 5.43
C THR A 70 -32.26 17.72 4.03
N ASN A 71 -32.99 16.87 3.32
CA ASN A 71 -33.69 17.24 2.09
C ASN A 71 -35.17 17.48 2.41
N THR A 72 -35.64 18.68 2.13
CA THR A 72 -37.05 19.07 2.22
C THR A 72 -37.61 19.23 0.82
N VAL A 73 -38.66 18.49 0.52
CA VAL A 73 -39.35 18.51 -0.77
C VAL A 73 -40.80 18.88 -0.61
N GLU A 74 -41.35 19.57 -1.60
CA GLU A 74 -42.78 19.77 -1.75
C GLU A 74 -43.30 18.85 -2.86
N LEU A 75 -44.35 18.08 -2.58
CA LEU A 75 -44.98 17.17 -3.52
C LEU A 75 -46.15 17.84 -4.24
N PRO A 76 -46.59 17.32 -5.40
CA PRO A 76 -47.80 17.77 -6.07
C PRO A 76 -48.99 17.71 -5.11
N GLY A 77 -49.66 18.84 -4.88
CA GLY A 77 -50.73 18.98 -3.89
C GLY A 77 -50.33 19.73 -2.61
N GLY A 78 -49.12 20.28 -2.54
CA GLY A 78 -48.67 21.14 -1.43
C GLY A 78 -48.24 20.38 -0.18
N GLN A 79 -48.12 19.05 -0.26
CA GLN A 79 -47.60 18.25 0.85
C GLN A 79 -46.09 18.43 0.96
N VAL A 80 -45.61 18.88 2.11
CA VAL A 80 -44.17 18.98 2.42
C VAL A 80 -43.69 17.70 3.09
N ARG A 81 -42.58 17.12 2.61
CA ARG A 81 -41.91 15.98 3.24
C ARG A 81 -40.43 16.30 3.46
N CYS A 82 -39.86 15.74 4.53
CA CYS A 82 -38.43 15.86 4.82
C CYS A 82 -37.82 14.47 5.05
N ARG A 83 -36.58 14.31 4.60
CA ARG A 83 -35.72 13.16 4.93
C ARG A 83 -34.37 13.68 5.41
N THR A 84 -33.89 13.10 6.49
CA THR A 84 -32.62 13.47 7.12
C THR A 84 -31.74 12.24 7.24
N PHE A 85 -30.46 12.40 6.94
CA PHE A 85 -29.43 11.43 7.28
C PHE A 85 -28.25 12.11 7.97
N MET A 86 -27.51 11.35 8.76
CA MET A 86 -26.32 11.81 9.45
C MET A 86 -25.08 11.51 8.60
N LEU A 87 -24.30 12.54 8.25
CA LEU A 87 -23.05 12.43 7.51
C LEU A 87 -21.87 12.63 8.46
N LEU A 88 -21.03 11.61 8.63
CA LEU A 88 -19.76 11.74 9.35
C LEU A 88 -18.64 11.98 8.36
N PHE A 89 -17.95 13.12 8.52
CA PHE A 89 -16.64 13.28 7.92
C PHE A 89 -15.65 12.57 8.83
N THR A 90 -15.33 11.32 8.53
CA THR A 90 -14.34 10.60 9.34
C THR A 90 -13.01 11.32 9.20
N ALA A 91 -12.35 11.70 10.29
CA ALA A 91 -10.95 12.11 10.21
C ALA A 91 -10.23 10.99 9.49
N GLY A 92 -9.87 11.22 8.22
CA GLY A 92 -9.26 10.19 7.43
C GLY A 92 -7.96 9.85 8.13
N LEU A 93 -7.86 8.65 8.69
CA LEU A 93 -6.56 8.04 8.82
C LEU A 93 -5.92 8.14 7.44
N PRO A 94 -4.67 8.62 7.33
CA PRO A 94 -4.03 8.75 6.03
C PRO A 94 -4.14 7.40 5.32
N THR A 95 -4.93 7.36 4.25
CA THR A 95 -5.04 6.22 3.33
C THR A 95 -3.71 5.95 2.66
N THR A 96 -2.85 6.97 2.64
CA THR A 96 -1.46 6.93 2.20
C THR A 96 -0.61 6.08 3.15
N GLY A 97 -0.24 4.86 2.73
CA GLY A 97 0.84 4.14 3.38
C GLY A 97 0.78 2.62 3.25
N SER A 98 -0.40 2.03 3.41
CA SER A 98 -0.57 0.57 3.48
C SER A 98 -0.84 -0.05 2.11
N ALA A 99 -0.10 -1.10 1.78
CA ALA A 99 -0.35 -1.95 0.61
C ALA A 99 -1.45 -2.99 0.91
N LEU A 100 -1.59 -3.40 2.18
CA LEU A 100 -2.52 -4.45 2.60
C LEU A 100 -3.90 -3.95 3.01
N PHE A 101 -4.00 -2.72 3.54
CA PHE A 101 -5.23 -2.19 4.14
C PHE A 101 -5.68 -0.91 3.42
N PRO A 102 -6.40 -1.03 2.28
CA PRO A 102 -6.86 0.14 1.52
C PRO A 102 -7.93 0.96 2.27
N PHE A 103 -8.61 0.35 3.25
CA PHE A 103 -9.61 1.00 4.10
C PHE A 103 -9.14 0.98 5.56
N PRO A 104 -8.44 2.04 6.03
CA PRO A 104 -7.92 2.11 7.38
C PRO A 104 -8.98 1.92 8.49
N PRO A 105 -10.19 2.51 8.41
CA PRO A 105 -11.20 2.35 9.47
C PRO A 105 -11.62 0.89 9.68
N ASP A 106 -11.75 0.10 8.61
CA ASP A 106 -12.11 -1.32 8.70
C ASP A 106 -10.99 -2.16 9.34
N ALA A 107 -9.74 -1.83 9.05
CA ALA A 107 -8.59 -2.50 9.65
C ALA A 107 -8.52 -2.22 11.17
N VAL A 108 -8.70 -0.96 11.57
CA VAL A 108 -8.72 -0.53 12.97
C VAL A 108 -9.91 -1.14 13.72
N ALA A 109 -11.11 -1.11 13.13
CA ALA A 109 -12.29 -1.76 13.70
C ALA A 109 -12.09 -3.28 13.86
N GLY A 110 -11.37 -3.91 12.94
CA GLY A 110 -10.96 -5.32 13.05
C GLY A 110 -10.13 -5.58 14.31
N ILE A 111 -9.09 -4.78 14.56
CA ILE A 111 -8.25 -4.92 15.76
C ILE A 111 -9.05 -4.64 17.04
N ARG A 112 -9.90 -3.60 17.06
CA ARG A 112 -10.74 -3.29 18.23
C ARG A 112 -11.70 -4.41 18.61
N ARG A 113 -12.20 -5.19 17.63
CA ARG A 113 -13.12 -6.31 17.87
C ARG A 113 -12.43 -7.54 18.45
N ASP A 114 -11.10 -7.64 18.31
CA ASP A 114 -10.33 -8.80 18.73
C ASP A 114 -10.43 -9.03 20.25
N ARG A 115 -10.49 -10.31 20.63
CA ARG A 115 -10.65 -10.74 22.02
C ARG A 115 -9.42 -10.42 22.86
N LEU A 116 -8.22 -10.45 22.28
CA LEU A 116 -6.98 -10.15 23.00
C LEU A 116 -6.92 -8.68 23.42
N VAL A 117 -7.31 -7.74 22.54
CA VAL A 117 -7.42 -6.32 22.92
C VAL A 117 -8.44 -6.11 24.02
N LYS A 118 -9.59 -6.79 23.95
CA LYS A 118 -10.64 -6.69 24.99
C LYS A 118 -10.15 -7.22 26.33
N LEU A 119 -9.45 -8.36 26.32
CA LEU A 119 -8.88 -8.96 27.53
C LEU A 119 -7.82 -8.05 28.13
N ALA A 120 -6.89 -7.55 27.31
CA ALA A 120 -5.86 -6.59 27.72
C ALA A 120 -6.48 -5.31 28.32
N LYS A 121 -7.46 -4.69 27.66
CA LYS A 121 -8.17 -3.51 28.19
C LYS A 121 -8.87 -3.78 29.52
N SER A 122 -9.53 -4.92 29.66
CA SER A 122 -10.28 -5.25 30.89
C SER A 122 -9.39 -5.54 32.10
N HIS A 123 -8.15 -6.02 31.91
CA HIS A 123 -7.27 -6.43 33.01
C HIS A 123 -6.11 -5.46 33.27
N LEU A 124 -5.65 -4.71 32.27
CA LEU A 124 -4.45 -3.86 32.37
C LEU A 124 -4.75 -2.37 32.54
N GLY A 125 -6.03 -1.95 32.54
CA GLY A 125 -6.43 -0.58 32.89
C GLY A 125 -5.85 0.54 32.01
N GLY A 126 -5.37 0.21 30.80
CA GLY A 126 -4.67 1.15 29.94
C GLY A 126 -5.55 2.27 29.36
N ASP A 127 -4.91 3.38 29.00
CA ASP A 127 -5.50 4.53 28.30
C ASP A 127 -6.33 4.09 27.07
N GLU A 128 -7.28 4.93 26.67
CA GLU A 128 -8.06 4.70 25.47
C GLU A 128 -7.16 4.62 24.23
N LEU A 129 -6.90 3.39 23.75
CA LEU A 129 -6.29 3.14 22.44
C LEU A 129 -7.02 3.95 21.38
N THR A 130 -6.38 5.01 20.88
CA THR A 130 -6.90 5.85 19.80
C THR A 130 -6.75 5.15 18.45
N ASP A 131 -7.57 5.55 17.47
CA ASP A 131 -7.50 4.96 16.12
C ASP A 131 -6.14 5.22 15.46
N ASP A 132 -5.54 6.39 15.72
CA ASP A 132 -4.21 6.75 15.22
C ASP A 132 -3.11 5.82 15.74
N VAL A 133 -3.16 5.46 17.03
CA VAL A 133 -2.19 4.52 17.62
C VAL A 133 -2.34 3.14 17.01
N ILE A 134 -3.57 2.65 16.87
CA ILE A 134 -3.84 1.34 16.25
C ILE A 134 -3.36 1.33 14.79
N TRP A 135 -3.65 2.39 14.05
CA TRP A 135 -3.21 2.51 12.67
C TRP A 135 -1.68 2.58 12.55
N GLY A 136 -1.02 3.34 13.42
CA GLY A 136 0.44 3.39 13.49
C GLY A 136 1.06 2.00 13.74
N LYS A 137 0.44 1.20 14.62
CA LYS A 137 0.88 -0.19 14.88
C LYS A 137 0.66 -1.11 13.69
N ILE A 138 -0.42 -0.93 12.94
CA ILE A 138 -0.65 -1.66 11.67
C ILE A 138 0.44 -1.33 10.65
N LEU A 139 0.75 -0.04 10.44
CA LEU A 139 1.78 0.38 9.50
C LEU A 139 3.18 -0.11 9.92
N ALA A 140 3.48 -0.07 11.22
CA ALA A 140 4.74 -0.60 11.75
C ALA A 140 4.87 -2.11 11.51
N ALA A 141 3.80 -2.87 11.78
CA ALA A 141 3.75 -4.32 11.54
C ALA A 141 3.87 -4.66 10.05
N GLU A 142 3.28 -3.87 9.17
CA GLU A 142 3.42 -4.03 7.72
C GLU A 142 4.85 -3.79 7.26
N ALA A 143 5.49 -2.72 7.73
CA ALA A 143 6.89 -2.43 7.44
C ALA A 143 7.84 -3.52 7.99
N GLU A 144 7.52 -4.08 9.16
CA GLU A 144 8.25 -5.20 9.73
C GLU A 144 8.10 -6.47 8.88
N ALA A 145 6.88 -6.79 8.43
CA ALA A 145 6.65 -7.89 7.50
C ALA A 145 7.41 -7.68 6.18
N GLU A 146 7.43 -6.46 5.63
CA GLU A 146 8.20 -6.12 4.43
C GLU A 146 9.70 -6.40 4.61
N ARG A 147 10.28 -6.01 5.76
CA ARG A 147 11.68 -6.28 6.12
C ARG A 147 11.96 -7.77 6.30
N HIS A 148 11.09 -8.50 6.99
CA HIS A 148 11.27 -9.94 7.23
C HIS A 148 11.20 -10.74 5.93
N LEU A 149 10.21 -10.40 5.10
CA LEU A 149 10.02 -10.98 3.77
C LEU A 149 11.11 -10.52 2.80
N ARG A 150 11.80 -9.39 3.03
CA ARG A 150 12.78 -8.78 2.10
C ARG A 150 12.22 -8.55 0.70
N VAL A 151 10.96 -8.12 0.64
CA VAL A 151 10.20 -7.88 -0.60
C VAL A 151 9.23 -6.74 -0.34
N TRP A 152 9.08 -5.83 -1.29
CA TRP A 152 8.09 -4.76 -1.20
C TRP A 152 6.66 -5.27 -1.39
N LEU A 153 5.77 -4.88 -0.48
CA LEU A 153 4.37 -5.29 -0.51
C LEU A 153 3.51 -4.48 -1.49
N ALA A 154 4.02 -3.32 -1.91
CA ALA A 154 3.50 -2.54 -3.03
C ALA A 154 4.58 -2.37 -4.10
N PRO A 155 4.22 -2.38 -5.39
CA PRO A 155 5.16 -2.11 -6.47
C PRO A 155 5.81 -0.73 -6.33
N ARG A 156 7.11 -0.66 -6.62
CA ARG A 156 7.88 0.58 -6.69
C ARG A 156 8.68 0.62 -7.99
N GLU A 157 8.80 1.81 -8.54
CA GLU A 157 9.66 2.08 -9.69
C GLU A 157 11.07 2.31 -9.20
N VAL A 158 12.02 1.56 -9.75
CA VAL A 158 13.43 1.68 -9.45
C VAL A 158 14.11 2.40 -10.60
N LEU A 159 14.77 3.51 -10.28
CA LEU A 159 15.55 4.29 -11.22
C LEU A 159 17.02 4.34 -10.78
N PRO A 160 17.96 4.55 -11.73
CA PRO A 160 19.35 4.80 -11.37
C PRO A 160 19.48 6.08 -10.53
N ALA A 161 20.41 6.07 -9.57
CA ALA A 161 20.63 7.16 -8.62
C ALA A 161 21.24 8.44 -9.25
N ASP A 162 21.64 8.40 -10.53
CA ASP A 162 22.26 9.52 -11.21
C ASP A 162 21.28 10.71 -11.36
N PRO A 163 21.72 11.96 -11.12
CA PRO A 163 20.89 13.16 -11.24
C PRO A 163 20.22 13.34 -12.61
N VAL A 164 20.76 12.75 -13.68
CA VAL A 164 20.14 12.80 -15.02
C VAL A 164 18.71 12.24 -15.02
N TYR A 165 18.37 11.34 -14.09
CA TYR A 165 17.04 10.73 -13.98
C TYR A 165 16.11 11.43 -12.98
N ASP A 166 16.50 12.61 -12.45
CA ASP A 166 15.69 13.37 -11.48
C ASP A 166 14.35 13.82 -12.05
N ALA A 167 14.33 14.22 -13.32
CA ALA A 167 13.11 14.62 -14.00
C ALA A 167 12.12 13.46 -14.14
N ASP A 168 12.62 12.26 -14.46
CA ASP A 168 11.82 11.04 -14.56
C ASP A 168 11.28 10.63 -13.18
N ALA A 169 12.13 10.70 -12.14
CA ALA A 169 11.73 10.44 -10.76
C ALA A 169 10.64 11.41 -10.29
N ALA A 170 10.78 12.70 -10.61
CA ALA A 170 9.77 13.72 -10.28
C ALA A 170 8.45 13.49 -11.04
N ALA A 171 8.51 13.11 -12.31
CA ALA A 171 7.32 12.78 -13.11
C ALA A 171 6.57 11.56 -12.55
N LEU A 172 7.29 10.51 -12.15
CA LEU A 172 6.70 9.32 -11.52
C LEU A 172 6.12 9.63 -10.14
N ALA A 173 6.82 10.42 -9.32
CA ALA A 173 6.31 10.87 -8.04
C ALA A 173 5.04 11.74 -8.20
N ALA A 174 5.00 12.60 -9.21
CA ALA A 174 3.81 13.39 -9.54
C ALA A 174 2.63 12.52 -10.02
N ALA A 175 2.91 11.37 -10.64
CA ALA A 175 1.91 10.37 -10.98
C ALA A 175 1.45 9.51 -9.78
N GLY A 176 2.01 9.74 -8.58
CA GLY A 176 1.69 8.99 -7.36
C GLY A 176 2.41 7.64 -7.24
N GLU A 177 3.37 7.35 -8.12
CA GLU A 177 4.18 6.12 -8.04
C GLU A 177 5.29 6.28 -7.01
N ARG A 178 5.59 5.19 -6.27
CA ARG A 178 6.72 5.17 -5.33
C ARG A 178 8.01 4.93 -6.11
N VAL A 179 8.97 5.85 -5.97
CA VAL A 179 10.26 5.78 -6.66
C VAL A 179 11.37 5.44 -5.67
N GLU A 180 12.18 4.45 -6.01
CA GLU A 180 13.40 4.07 -5.31
C GLU A 180 14.62 4.36 -6.20
N ARG A 181 15.72 4.78 -5.59
CA ARG A 181 16.98 5.04 -6.30
C ARG A 181 17.99 3.96 -6.03
N GLU A 182 18.57 3.43 -7.09
CA GLU A 182 19.63 2.43 -6.99
C GLU A 182 20.89 2.83 -7.75
N PRO A 183 22.08 2.48 -7.23
CA PRO A 183 23.30 2.63 -8.01
C PRO A 183 23.25 1.72 -9.25
N GLY A 184 24.04 2.05 -10.26
CA GLY A 184 24.21 1.22 -11.44
C GLY A 184 24.62 -0.23 -11.12
N TYR A 185 24.55 -1.06 -12.13
CA TYR A 185 25.02 -2.44 -12.10
C TYR A 185 26.37 -2.52 -12.78
N ASP A 186 27.22 -3.41 -12.28
CA ASP A 186 28.53 -3.62 -12.87
C ASP A 186 28.37 -4.42 -14.16
N TYR A 187 29.16 -4.06 -15.17
CA TYR A 187 29.30 -4.87 -16.36
C TYR A 187 30.45 -5.84 -16.18
N ASP A 188 30.16 -7.13 -16.32
CA ASP A 188 31.17 -8.16 -16.42
C ASP A 188 31.32 -8.57 -17.90
N PRO A 189 32.52 -8.52 -18.51
CA PRO A 189 32.73 -9.06 -19.85
C PRO A 189 32.35 -10.54 -19.99
N ALA A 190 32.40 -11.31 -18.90
CA ALA A 190 31.94 -12.70 -18.83
C ALA A 190 30.40 -12.84 -18.82
N LEU A 191 29.64 -11.74 -18.77
CA LEU A 191 28.16 -11.78 -18.72
C LEU A 191 27.56 -12.53 -19.93
N PHE A 192 28.25 -12.51 -21.08
CA PHE A 192 27.84 -13.20 -22.30
C PHE A 192 28.67 -14.46 -22.60
N ASP A 193 29.46 -14.96 -21.65
CA ASP A 193 30.21 -16.20 -21.83
C ASP A 193 29.36 -17.46 -21.59
N GLY A 194 29.72 -18.54 -22.29
CA GLY A 194 29.15 -19.88 -22.10
C GLY A 194 27.61 -19.93 -22.09
N SER A 195 27.05 -20.39 -20.97
CA SER A 195 25.61 -20.59 -20.78
C SER A 195 24.90 -19.46 -20.01
N ARG A 196 25.59 -18.36 -19.69
CA ARG A 196 25.05 -17.29 -18.84
C ARG A 196 24.18 -16.29 -19.59
N TRP A 197 24.29 -16.20 -20.92
CA TRP A 197 23.41 -15.44 -21.82
C TRP A 197 22.93 -14.08 -21.26
N GLY A 198 23.86 -13.26 -20.79
CA GLY A 198 23.56 -11.91 -20.33
C GLY A 198 22.74 -11.84 -19.05
N LEU A 199 22.84 -12.85 -18.18
CA LEU A 199 22.14 -12.89 -16.89
C LEU A 199 22.55 -11.71 -16.02
N LEU A 200 21.60 -10.84 -15.75
CA LEU A 200 21.72 -9.71 -14.83
C LEU A 200 20.88 -9.98 -13.57
N GLU A 201 21.53 -9.94 -12.41
CA GLU A 201 20.86 -10.05 -11.12
C GLU A 201 20.58 -8.66 -10.55
N LEU A 202 19.30 -8.29 -10.48
CA LEU A 202 18.84 -7.04 -9.87
C LEU A 202 18.82 -7.15 -8.34
N ARG A 203 18.84 -6.01 -7.64
CA ARG A 203 18.86 -5.99 -6.18
C ARG A 203 17.48 -6.25 -5.57
N GLN A 204 16.42 -5.79 -6.23
CA GLN A 204 15.04 -5.91 -5.72
C GLN A 204 14.27 -7.03 -6.41
N ARG A 205 13.27 -7.55 -5.69
CA ARG A 205 12.39 -8.62 -6.13
C ARG A 205 11.01 -8.52 -5.49
N PRO A 206 9.98 -9.15 -6.08
CA PRO A 206 9.97 -9.73 -7.42
C PRO A 206 9.97 -8.64 -8.50
N ILE A 207 10.53 -8.92 -9.68
CA ILE A 207 10.49 -7.98 -10.81
C ILE A 207 9.15 -8.14 -11.52
N SER A 208 8.40 -7.06 -11.71
CA SER A 208 7.18 -7.10 -12.53
C SER A 208 7.44 -6.69 -13.97
N VAL A 209 8.20 -5.61 -14.18
CA VAL A 209 8.57 -5.14 -15.52
C VAL A 209 9.96 -4.53 -15.52
N VAL A 210 10.72 -4.75 -16.58
CA VAL A 210 11.97 -4.02 -16.87
C VAL A 210 11.66 -3.04 -17.98
N ARG A 211 11.87 -1.75 -17.74
CA ARG A 211 11.57 -0.69 -18.71
C ARG A 211 12.68 -0.60 -19.74
N TRP A 212 13.92 -0.49 -19.27
CA TRP A 212 15.10 -0.40 -20.12
C TRP A 212 16.36 -0.80 -19.36
N VAL A 213 17.36 -1.19 -20.13
CA VAL A 213 18.74 -1.39 -19.67
C VAL A 213 19.64 -0.60 -20.61
N ARG A 214 20.48 0.29 -20.06
CA ARG A 214 21.35 1.19 -20.80
C ARG A 214 22.80 1.01 -20.38
N PHE A 215 23.70 1.08 -21.35
CA PHE A 215 25.12 1.22 -21.11
C PHE A 215 25.44 2.69 -20.89
N ALA A 216 25.88 3.03 -19.69
CA ALA A 216 26.26 4.37 -19.29
C ALA A 216 27.76 4.40 -18.93
N TYR A 217 28.58 4.98 -19.81
CA TYR A 217 30.04 5.10 -19.62
C TYR A 217 30.56 6.32 -20.40
N PRO A 218 31.54 7.09 -19.88
CA PRO A 218 32.28 6.89 -18.63
C PRO A 218 31.55 7.35 -17.37
N ASN A 219 30.43 8.07 -17.50
CA ASN A 219 29.59 8.43 -16.37
C ASN A 219 28.17 7.84 -16.52
N PRO A 220 27.42 7.67 -15.42
CA PRO A 220 26.10 7.02 -15.46
C PRO A 220 25.03 7.86 -16.19
N GLY A 221 25.34 9.13 -16.50
CA GLY A 221 24.51 10.03 -17.31
C GLY A 221 24.77 9.97 -18.83
N SER A 222 25.92 9.46 -19.29
CA SER A 222 26.23 9.34 -20.73
C SER A 222 25.77 8.00 -21.28
N ASN A 223 24.52 7.95 -21.72
CA ASN A 223 23.95 6.78 -22.37
C ASN A 223 24.62 6.54 -23.74
N LEU A 224 25.44 5.50 -23.81
CA LEU A 224 26.10 5.08 -25.05
C LEU A 224 25.17 4.26 -25.94
N SER A 225 24.40 3.36 -25.33
CA SER A 225 23.51 2.45 -26.06
C SER A 225 22.43 1.89 -25.14
N GLU A 226 21.22 1.74 -25.65
CA GLU A 226 20.10 1.09 -24.97
C GLU A 226 19.90 -0.33 -25.53
N ILE A 227 19.72 -1.30 -24.63
CA ILE A 227 19.40 -2.68 -25.00
C ILE A 227 17.93 -2.72 -25.42
N PRO A 228 17.61 -3.28 -26.61
CA PRO A 228 16.24 -3.37 -27.08
C PRO A 228 15.33 -4.09 -26.08
N ALA A 229 14.16 -3.54 -25.77
CA ALA A 229 13.23 -4.11 -24.80
C ALA A 229 12.80 -5.55 -25.15
N ASN A 230 12.73 -5.88 -26.44
CA ASN A 230 12.41 -7.24 -26.90
C ASN A 230 13.51 -8.27 -26.63
N TRP A 231 14.70 -7.86 -26.18
CA TRP A 231 15.77 -8.77 -25.77
C TRP A 231 15.73 -9.09 -24.28
N LEU A 232 15.05 -8.25 -23.49
CA LEU A 232 14.93 -8.42 -22.06
C LEU A 232 13.92 -9.55 -21.79
N ARG A 233 14.35 -10.52 -21.00
CA ARG A 233 13.53 -11.63 -20.50
C ARG A 233 13.57 -11.60 -18.98
N PRO A 234 12.77 -10.73 -18.34
CA PRO A 234 12.62 -10.77 -16.90
C PRO A 234 11.90 -12.05 -16.49
N GLU A 235 12.39 -12.68 -15.44
CA GLU A 235 11.73 -13.82 -14.82
C GLU A 235 10.88 -13.29 -13.65
N GLY A 236 9.55 -13.31 -13.80
CA GLY A 236 8.64 -12.49 -12.97
C GLY A 236 8.59 -12.82 -11.47
N THR A 237 9.19 -13.91 -11.01
CA THR A 237 9.29 -14.27 -9.58
C THR A 237 10.67 -14.06 -8.99
N THR A 238 11.70 -13.91 -9.82
CA THR A 238 13.09 -13.78 -9.36
C THR A 238 13.59 -12.36 -9.56
N ASN A 239 14.82 -12.10 -9.11
CA ASN A 239 15.54 -10.86 -9.38
C ASN A 239 16.38 -10.97 -10.67
N LYS A 240 16.09 -11.93 -11.55
CA LYS A 240 16.93 -12.25 -12.70
C LYS A 240 16.33 -11.72 -13.99
N VAL A 241 17.18 -11.11 -14.81
CA VAL A 241 16.85 -10.66 -16.15
C VAL A 241 17.86 -11.26 -17.11
N ASN A 242 17.38 -12.06 -18.06
CA ASN A 242 18.22 -12.57 -19.14
C ASN A 242 18.17 -11.59 -20.31
N ILE A 243 19.33 -11.35 -20.93
CA ILE A 243 19.43 -10.50 -22.12
C ILE A 243 19.66 -11.43 -23.31
N VAL A 244 18.59 -11.75 -24.03
CA VAL A 244 18.60 -12.71 -25.15
C VAL A 244 18.34 -11.99 -26.47
N PRO A 245 19.34 -11.89 -27.36
CA PRO A 245 19.16 -11.32 -28.70
C PRO A 245 18.10 -12.10 -29.49
N SER A 246 17.04 -11.42 -29.96
CA SER A 246 15.94 -12.07 -30.70
C SER A 246 15.75 -11.61 -32.14
N THR A 247 16.23 -10.40 -32.50
CA THR A 247 16.22 -9.87 -33.87
C THR A 247 17.37 -8.87 -34.07
N GLY A 248 18.02 -8.88 -35.25
CA GLY A 248 19.08 -7.90 -35.59
C GLY A 248 20.45 -8.17 -34.97
N THR A 249 20.82 -9.46 -34.81
CA THR A 249 21.95 -10.00 -34.04
C THR A 249 23.35 -9.47 -34.36
N VAL A 250 23.53 -8.64 -35.40
CA VAL A 250 24.86 -8.27 -35.90
C VAL A 250 25.47 -7.06 -35.17
N SER A 251 24.66 -6.18 -34.56
CA SER A 251 25.18 -4.92 -33.98
C SER A 251 25.64 -5.03 -32.52
N LEU A 252 25.01 -5.87 -31.70
CA LEU A 252 25.28 -5.88 -30.26
C LEU A 252 26.54 -6.65 -29.85
N PRO A 253 26.91 -7.80 -30.48
CA PRO A 253 28.21 -8.41 -30.24
C PRO A 253 29.33 -7.42 -30.51
N LEU A 254 29.20 -6.54 -31.50
CA LEU A 254 30.21 -5.51 -31.79
C LEU A 254 30.30 -4.46 -30.69
N ASN A 255 29.18 -3.95 -30.16
CA ASN A 255 29.21 -2.98 -29.07
C ASN A 255 29.70 -3.60 -27.75
N THR A 256 29.24 -4.80 -27.38
CA THR A 256 29.72 -5.49 -26.17
C THR A 256 31.18 -5.95 -26.31
N PHE A 257 31.60 -6.33 -27.51
CA PHE A 257 33.00 -6.64 -27.83
C PHE A 257 33.87 -5.39 -27.75
N ILE A 258 33.48 -4.28 -28.37
CA ILE A 258 34.20 -3.00 -28.25
C ILE A 258 34.29 -2.57 -26.79
N MET A 259 33.24 -2.76 -25.99
CA MET A 259 33.27 -2.44 -24.55
C MET A 259 34.16 -3.40 -23.74
N SER A 260 34.22 -4.69 -24.09
CA SER A 260 35.19 -5.62 -23.50
C SER A 260 36.64 -5.25 -23.84
N ILE A 261 36.87 -4.71 -25.03
CA ILE A 261 38.18 -4.21 -25.47
C ILE A 261 38.53 -2.90 -24.75
N LEU A 262 37.59 -1.96 -24.63
CA LEU A 262 37.78 -0.69 -23.91
C LEU A 262 37.95 -0.88 -22.40
N GLY A 263 37.28 -1.87 -21.81
CA GLY A 263 37.46 -2.28 -20.41
C GLY A 263 38.67 -3.18 -20.16
N GLY A 264 39.45 -3.52 -21.21
CA GLY A 264 40.61 -4.40 -21.10
C GLY A 264 40.30 -5.81 -20.59
N GLY A 265 39.09 -6.31 -20.80
CA GLY A 265 38.61 -7.59 -20.25
C GLY A 265 38.27 -7.55 -18.75
N ASN A 266 38.28 -6.38 -18.11
CA ASN A 266 37.95 -6.23 -16.70
C ASN A 266 36.48 -5.87 -16.48
N ARG A 267 35.98 -6.19 -15.28
CA ARG A 267 34.68 -5.72 -14.79
C ARG A 267 34.69 -4.19 -14.68
N VAL A 268 33.72 -3.55 -15.32
CA VAL A 268 33.55 -2.09 -15.27
C VAL A 268 32.41 -1.76 -14.29
N PRO A 269 32.69 -1.04 -13.19
CA PRO A 269 31.68 -0.75 -12.18
C PRO A 269 30.64 0.23 -12.70
N PHE A 270 29.38 0.05 -12.28
CA PHE A 270 28.25 0.95 -12.56
C PHE A 270 27.97 1.27 -14.04
N MET A 271 28.46 0.44 -14.97
CA MET A 271 28.31 0.67 -16.41
C MET A 271 26.89 0.40 -16.94
N LEU A 272 26.08 -0.36 -16.20
CA LEU A 272 24.71 -0.70 -16.56
C LEU A 272 23.72 0.12 -15.74
N ALA A 273 23.01 1.03 -16.38
CA ALA A 273 21.86 1.72 -15.81
C ALA A 273 20.58 0.92 -16.12
N VAL A 274 19.75 0.66 -15.12
CA VAL A 274 18.53 -0.15 -15.27
C VAL A 274 17.37 0.58 -14.64
N ALA A 275 16.26 0.67 -15.36
CA ALA A 275 14.97 1.09 -14.80
C ALA A 275 13.98 -0.07 -14.84
N TYR A 276 13.37 -0.38 -13.70
CA TYR A 276 12.47 -1.52 -13.55
C TYR A 276 11.47 -1.29 -12.43
N ARG A 277 10.36 -2.02 -12.46
CA ARG A 277 9.37 -2.06 -11.39
C ARG A 277 9.53 -3.35 -10.62
N ALA A 278 9.61 -3.24 -9.29
CA ALA A 278 9.70 -4.40 -8.40
C ALA A 278 8.71 -4.29 -7.25
N GLY A 279 8.36 -5.44 -6.65
CA GLY A 279 7.37 -5.56 -5.59
C GLY A 279 6.20 -6.45 -5.99
N ILE A 280 5.39 -6.84 -5.00
CA ILE A 280 4.25 -7.74 -5.23
C ILE A 280 3.08 -6.93 -5.79
N GLU A 281 2.66 -7.26 -7.01
CA GLU A 281 1.39 -6.78 -7.56
C GLU A 281 0.21 -7.47 -6.85
N ASP A 282 -0.77 -6.68 -6.43
CA ASP A 282 -1.99 -7.15 -5.73
C ASP A 282 -1.72 -8.14 -4.60
N VAL A 283 -0.94 -7.71 -3.61
CA VAL A 283 -0.53 -8.54 -2.47
C VAL A 283 -1.70 -9.25 -1.77
N ASN A 284 -2.85 -8.59 -1.63
CA ASN A 284 -4.05 -9.17 -1.01
C ASN A 284 -4.64 -10.35 -1.79
N ARG A 285 -4.52 -10.34 -3.12
CA ARG A 285 -5.01 -11.43 -3.97
C ARG A 285 -4.02 -12.59 -4.00
N ARG A 286 -2.72 -12.29 -4.06
CA ARG A 286 -1.67 -13.30 -4.21
C ARG A 286 -1.32 -13.99 -2.89
N TYR A 287 -1.37 -13.26 -1.77
CA TYR A 287 -1.04 -13.74 -0.43
C TYR A 287 -2.11 -13.27 0.59
N PRO A 288 -3.33 -13.84 0.54
CA PRO A 288 -4.45 -13.38 1.39
C PRO A 288 -4.17 -13.51 2.90
N ASP A 289 -3.30 -14.45 3.27
CA ASP A 289 -2.93 -14.69 4.67
C ASP A 289 -2.08 -13.57 5.27
N LEU A 290 -1.35 -12.80 4.45
CA LEU A 290 -0.42 -11.78 4.91
C LEU A 290 -1.13 -10.66 5.67
N ALA A 291 -2.31 -10.24 5.20
CA ALA A 291 -3.13 -9.24 5.89
C ALA A 291 -3.53 -9.70 7.29
N GLN A 292 -3.80 -10.99 7.49
CA GLN A 292 -4.12 -11.53 8.82
C GLN A 292 -2.87 -11.59 9.71
N ILE A 293 -1.71 -11.93 9.14
CA ILE A 293 -0.45 -11.98 9.87
C ILE A 293 -0.07 -10.59 10.37
N VAL A 294 -0.12 -9.57 9.51
CA VAL A 294 0.18 -8.18 9.88
C VAL A 294 -0.76 -7.67 10.96
N LYS A 295 -2.07 -7.98 10.87
CA LYS A 295 -3.02 -7.64 11.95
C LYS A 295 -2.64 -8.28 13.29
N ARG A 296 -2.19 -9.54 13.29
CA ARG A 296 -1.74 -10.23 14.51
C ARG A 296 -0.43 -9.68 15.05
N MET A 297 0.50 -9.29 14.20
CA MET A 297 1.73 -8.59 14.60
C MET A 297 1.40 -7.26 15.28
N ALA A 298 0.52 -6.45 14.68
CA ALA A 298 0.07 -5.19 15.25
C ALA A 298 -0.62 -5.39 16.60
N LEU A 299 -1.46 -6.42 16.71
CA LEU A 299 -2.14 -6.83 17.94
C LEU A 299 -1.17 -7.19 19.06
N LEU A 300 -0.16 -8.02 18.77
CA LEU A 300 0.86 -8.38 19.75
C LEU A 300 1.64 -7.16 20.21
N SER A 301 2.03 -6.27 19.29
CA SER A 301 2.73 -5.04 19.67
C SER A 301 1.87 -4.12 20.56
N ILE A 302 0.56 -4.07 20.36
CA ILE A 302 -0.35 -3.34 21.26
C ILE A 302 -0.40 -3.99 22.64
N VAL A 303 -0.48 -5.33 22.71
CA VAL A 303 -0.50 -6.05 23.99
C VAL A 303 0.83 -5.87 24.72
N ASP A 304 1.96 -5.97 24.03
CA ASP A 304 3.31 -5.77 24.59
C ASP A 304 3.45 -4.35 25.19
N ASP A 305 2.97 -3.32 24.49
CA ASP A 305 2.97 -1.94 25.00
C ASP A 305 2.11 -1.79 26.27
N MET A 306 0.96 -2.49 26.34
CA MET A 306 0.08 -2.46 27.52
C MET A 306 0.64 -3.25 28.70
N LEU A 307 1.55 -4.20 28.45
CA LEU A 307 2.24 -4.98 29.48
C LEU A 307 3.49 -4.28 30.02
N MET A 308 4.00 -3.24 29.34
CA MET A 308 5.10 -2.44 29.87
C MET A 308 4.67 -1.77 31.19
N PRO A 309 5.46 -1.90 32.27
CA PRO A 309 5.01 -1.55 33.60
C PRO A 309 4.85 -0.04 33.73
N GLN A 310 3.60 0.45 33.70
CA GLN A 310 3.27 1.62 34.50
C GLN A 310 3.59 1.24 35.95
N SER A 311 4.61 1.87 36.50
CA SER A 311 5.25 1.65 37.82
C SER A 311 4.27 1.46 39.00
N GLY A 312 3.65 0.29 39.05
CA GLY A 312 2.73 -0.16 40.07
C GLY A 312 2.80 -1.67 40.08
N SER A 313 3.33 -2.24 41.17
CA SER A 313 3.47 -3.68 41.31
C SER A 313 2.10 -4.34 41.33
N VAL A 314 1.56 -4.69 40.18
CA VAL A 314 0.45 -5.64 40.08
C VAL A 314 1.10 -7.02 40.09
N SER A 315 1.44 -7.47 41.30
CA SER A 315 1.82 -8.86 41.56
C SER A 315 0.60 -9.76 41.39
N ALA A 316 0.20 -9.97 40.14
CA ALA A 316 -0.74 -11.00 39.71
C ALA A 316 0.07 -12.12 39.03
N ASP A 317 0.90 -12.80 39.83
CA ASP A 317 1.96 -13.75 39.42
C ASP A 317 1.47 -14.88 38.49
N GLY A 318 0.18 -15.23 38.48
CA GLY A 318 -0.37 -16.25 37.56
C GLY A 318 -0.87 -15.73 36.20
N LEU A 319 -1.37 -14.50 36.13
CA LEU A 319 -1.99 -13.96 34.90
C LEU A 319 -0.95 -13.33 33.97
N SER A 320 0.03 -12.61 34.52
CA SER A 320 1.11 -12.02 33.74
C SER A 320 1.97 -13.11 33.07
N GLN A 321 2.27 -14.20 33.79
CA GLN A 321 2.99 -15.35 33.24
C GLN A 321 2.19 -16.10 32.16
N SER A 322 0.86 -16.18 32.29
CA SER A 322 0.03 -16.88 31.29
C SER A 322 -0.11 -16.07 30.00
N ILE A 323 -0.30 -14.74 30.10
CA ILE A 323 -0.43 -13.85 28.95
C ILE A 323 0.91 -13.72 28.21
N SER A 324 2.03 -13.61 28.92
CA SER A 324 3.35 -13.55 28.30
C SER A 324 3.68 -14.85 27.54
N PHE A 325 3.43 -16.02 28.16
CA PHE A 325 3.64 -17.31 27.52
C PHE A 325 2.76 -17.50 26.27
N GLU A 326 1.50 -17.05 26.32
CA GLU A 326 0.60 -17.07 25.15
C GLU A 326 1.08 -16.11 24.05
N ALA A 327 1.55 -14.91 24.40
CA ALA A 327 2.09 -13.93 23.45
C ALA A 327 3.33 -14.47 22.72
N ASP A 328 4.26 -15.11 23.43
CA ASP A 328 5.46 -15.72 22.85
C ASP A 328 5.09 -16.83 21.86
N LYS A 329 4.16 -17.73 22.21
CA LYS A 329 3.65 -18.76 21.30
C LYS A 329 3.00 -18.19 20.04
N HIS A 330 2.31 -17.06 20.17
CA HIS A 330 1.74 -16.35 19.03
C HIS A 330 2.82 -15.74 18.14
N ARG A 331 3.90 -15.20 18.73
CA ARG A 331 5.07 -14.68 18.01
C ARG A 331 5.74 -15.79 17.19
N ASP A 332 6.03 -16.94 17.79
CA ASP A 332 6.63 -18.10 17.11
C ASP A 332 5.77 -18.58 15.92
N THR A 333 4.44 -18.60 16.10
CA THR A 333 3.50 -18.99 15.05
C THR A 333 3.50 -18.00 13.89
N ILE A 334 3.60 -16.70 14.19
CA ILE A 334 3.69 -15.64 13.18
C ILE A 334 5.00 -15.76 12.41
N GLU A 335 6.13 -15.92 13.10
CA GLU A 335 7.45 -16.07 12.47
C GLU A 335 7.49 -17.29 11.54
N THR A 336 6.98 -18.44 12.01
CA THR A 336 6.88 -19.65 11.19
C THR A 336 6.06 -19.43 9.93
N LYS A 337 4.95 -18.67 10.02
CA LYS A 337 4.12 -18.34 8.86
C LYS A 337 4.82 -17.36 7.91
N LEU A 338 5.50 -16.36 8.45
CA LEU A 338 6.29 -15.40 7.67
C LEU A 338 7.43 -16.10 6.93
N ASP A 339 8.11 -17.06 7.55
CA ASP A 339 9.15 -17.84 6.89
C ASP A 339 8.60 -18.73 5.78
N LYS A 340 7.47 -19.41 6.02
CA LYS A 340 6.79 -20.17 4.95
C LYS A 340 6.38 -19.27 3.77
N LEU A 341 5.85 -18.09 4.06
CA LEU A 341 5.51 -17.11 3.02
C LEU A 341 6.74 -16.61 2.29
N ARG A 342 7.82 -16.32 3.02
CA ARG A 342 9.09 -15.91 2.43
C ARG A 342 9.63 -16.97 1.48
N ASP A 343 9.60 -18.24 1.87
CA ASP A 343 10.06 -19.34 1.03
C ASP A 343 9.14 -19.55 -0.18
N ALA A 344 7.83 -19.31 -0.05
CA ALA A 344 6.90 -19.32 -1.18
C ALA A 344 7.15 -18.16 -2.16
N ILE A 345 7.53 -16.98 -1.66
CA ILE A 345 7.80 -15.78 -2.47
C ILE A 345 9.18 -15.85 -3.13
N GLN A 346 10.21 -16.30 -2.40
CA GLN A 346 11.61 -16.22 -2.80
C GLN A 346 12.21 -17.55 -3.27
N GLY A 347 11.48 -18.65 -3.08
CA GLY A 347 11.99 -20.00 -3.23
C GLY A 347 12.59 -20.56 -1.92
N PRO A 348 12.77 -21.90 -1.84
CA PRO A 348 13.29 -22.55 -0.64
C PRO A 348 14.73 -22.14 -0.35
N ARG A 349 15.05 -21.91 0.93
CA ARG A 349 16.42 -21.65 1.37
C ARG A 349 17.21 -22.95 1.41
N LEU A 350 18.36 -22.99 0.75
CA LEU A 350 19.36 -24.01 1.04
C LEU A 350 20.04 -23.62 2.35
N VAL A 351 19.57 -24.19 3.47
CA VAL A 351 20.27 -24.11 4.74
C VAL A 351 21.31 -25.21 4.74
N PHE A 352 22.59 -24.82 4.63
CA PHE A 352 23.69 -25.73 4.91
C PHE A 352 23.72 -25.91 6.44
N VAL A 353 23.30 -27.08 6.91
CA VAL A 353 23.41 -27.50 8.31
C VAL A 353 24.83 -27.99 8.59
#